data_AF-A0A941ZXY1-F1
#
_entry.id   AF-A0A941ZXY1-F1
#
_cell.length_a   1.000
_cell.length_b   1.000
_cell.length_c   1.000
_cell.angle_alpha   90.00
_cell.angle_beta   90.00
_cell.angle_gamma   90.00
#
_symmetry.space_group_name_H-M   'P 1'
#
loop_
_entity.id
_entity.type
_entity.pdbx_description
1 polymer ?
#
loop_
_entity_poly.entity_id
_entity_poly.type
_entity_poly.pdbx_seq_one_letter_code
_entity_poly.pdbx_strand_id
1 'polypeptide(L)' 'MSAVIAENIIQDRRLTPAQVPPTVVESLDATERAALTARIQRLLVERDATLVAHYYTSPELQELAEATGGYVSDSLDMAR' A
#
# COMPACT_ATOMS: atom_id res chain seq x y z
N MET A 1 8.25 31.28 -45.19
CA MET A 1 8.97 31.40 -43.90
C MET A 1 8.00 32.07 -42.94
N SER A 2 7.61 31.54 -41.79
CA SER A 2 8.30 30.62 -40.87
C SER A 2 7.29 29.66 -40.24
N ALA A 3 7.68 28.40 -40.10
CA ALA A 3 6.96 27.45 -39.26
C ALA A 3 7.25 27.83 -37.80
N VAL A 4 6.21 28.23 -37.06
CA VAL A 4 6.29 28.40 -35.61
C VAL A 4 6.25 26.99 -35.01
N ILE A 5 7.39 26.51 -34.53
CA ILE A 5 7.49 25.25 -33.79
C ILE A 5 6.94 25.54 -32.40
N ALA A 6 5.79 24.96 -32.06
CA ALA A 6 5.28 24.96 -30.70
C ALA A 6 6.14 24.01 -29.85
N GLU A 7 7.02 24.57 -29.01
CA GLU A 7 7.73 23.80 -27.99
C GLU A 7 6.72 23.24 -26.99
N ASN A 8 6.56 21.92 -26.99
CA ASN A 8 5.75 21.23 -26.00
C ASN A 8 6.54 21.19 -24.68
N ILE A 9 6.40 22.22 -23.85
CA ILE A 9 7.06 22.31 -22.54
C ILE A 9 6.45 21.24 -21.63
N ILE A 10 7.16 20.13 -21.41
CA ILE A 10 6.78 19.16 -20.38
C ILE A 10 6.94 19.84 -19.03
N GLN A 11 5.81 20.05 -18.34
CA GLN A 11 5.81 20.61 -16.99
C GLN A 11 6.50 19.64 -16.03
N ASP A 12 7.58 20.10 -15.40
CA ASP A 12 8.26 19.36 -14.34
C ASP A 12 7.36 19.28 -13.09
N ARG A 13 6.92 18.06 -12.75
CA ARG A 13 6.05 17.79 -11.59
C ARG A 13 6.81 17.27 -10.37
N ARG A 14 8.14 17.28 -10.39
CA ARG A 14 8.94 16.83 -9.24
C ARG A 14 8.79 17.81 -8.08
N LEU A 15 8.54 17.29 -6.89
CA LEU A 15 8.54 18.07 -5.66
C LEU A 15 9.98 18.27 -5.18
N THR A 16 10.27 19.45 -4.65
CA THR A 16 11.49 19.68 -3.86
C THR A 16 11.33 19.03 -2.48
N PRO A 17 12.43 18.68 -1.79
CA PRO A 17 12.36 18.06 -0.46
C PRO A 17 11.55 18.87 0.56
N ALA A 18 11.56 20.21 0.46
CA ALA A 18 10.79 21.09 1.35
C ALA A 18 9.27 21.04 1.11
N GLN A 19 8.82 20.54 -0.05
CA GLN A 19 7.41 20.42 -0.42
C GLN A 19 6.82 19.05 -0.07
N VAL A 20 7.66 18.07 0.29
CA VAL A 20 7.20 16.74 0.67
C VAL A 20 6.68 16.81 2.11
N PRO A 21 5.39 16.49 2.37
CA PRO A 21 4.87 16.48 3.72
C PRO A 21 5.56 15.40 4.57
N PRO A 22 5.68 15.61 5.90
CA PRO A 22 6.25 14.60 6.77
C PRO A 22 5.34 13.37 6.84
N THR A 23 5.93 12.18 6.77
CA THR A 23 5.23 10.90 6.96
C THR A 23 5.19 10.56 8.46
N VAL A 24 3.99 10.39 9.01
CA VAL A 24 3.80 9.87 10.37
C VAL A 24 3.80 8.35 10.31
N VAL A 25 4.67 7.70 11.10
CA VAL A 25 4.72 6.24 11.21
C VAL A 25 4.23 5.87 12.61
N GLU A 26 3.06 5.23 12.67
CA GLU A 26 2.55 4.67 13.92
C GLU A 26 3.32 3.41 14.29
N SER A 27 3.64 3.26 15.57
CA SER A 27 4.35 2.09 16.11
C SER A 27 3.47 1.37 17.10
N LEU A 28 3.19 0.10 16.83
CA LEU A 28 2.43 -0.79 17.69
C LEU A 28 3.38 -1.58 18.58
N ASP A 29 3.04 -1.73 19.86
CA ASP A 29 3.74 -2.67 20.72
C ASP A 29 3.39 -4.13 20.35
N ALA A 30 4.16 -5.08 20.88
CA ALA A 30 4.01 -6.49 20.54
C ALA A 30 2.66 -7.08 21.00
N THR A 31 2.11 -6.60 22.11
CA THR A 31 0.86 -7.12 22.69
C THR A 31 -0.34 -6.64 21.87
N GLU A 32 -0.36 -5.34 21.55
CA GLU A 32 -1.40 -4.75 20.72
C GLU A 32 -1.40 -5.36 19.32
N ARG A 33 -0.21 -5.53 18.72
CA ARG A 33 -0.05 -6.21 17.43
C ARG A 33 -0.62 -7.63 17.47
N ALA A 34 -0.26 -8.43 18.46
CA ALA A 34 -0.77 -9.80 18.59
C ALA A 34 -2.30 -9.84 18.74
N ALA A 35 -2.85 -8.92 19.55
CA ALA A 35 -4.30 -8.81 19.75
C ALA A 35 -5.03 -8.43 18.45
N LEU A 36 -4.50 -7.47 17.69
CA LEU A 36 -5.07 -7.05 16.41
C LEU A 36 -4.99 -8.17 15.37
N THR A 37 -3.84 -8.84 15.24
CA THR A 37 -3.68 -9.98 14.33
C THR A 37 -4.68 -11.10 14.62
N ALA A 38 -4.82 -11.50 15.89
CA ALA A 38 -5.79 -12.53 16.29
C ALA A 38 -7.23 -12.10 15.98
N ARG A 39 -7.56 -10.81 16.20
CA ARG A 39 -8.87 -10.26 15.88
C ARG A 39 -9.14 -10.29 14.36
N ILE A 40 -8.16 -9.93 13.53
CA ILE A 40 -8.27 -9.97 12.08
C ILE A 40 -8.52 -11.40 11.60
N GLN A 41 -7.71 -12.37 12.05
CA GLN A 41 -7.86 -13.78 11.68
C GLN A 41 -9.27 -14.32 11.98
N ARG A 42 -9.78 -14.03 13.19
CA ARG A 42 -11.15 -14.40 13.57
C ARG A 42 -12.19 -13.78 12.64
N LEU A 43 -12.05 -12.49 12.33
CA LEU A 43 -12.99 -11.78 11.47
C LEU A 43 -12.97 -12.26 10.02
N LEU A 44 -11.81 -12.68 9.50
CA LEU A 44 -11.73 -13.24 8.15
C LEU A 44 -12.59 -14.50 8.03
N VAL A 45 -12.50 -15.41 9.01
CA VAL A 45 -13.32 -16.62 9.06
C VAL A 45 -14.81 -16.29 9.26
N GLU A 46 -15.13 -15.43 10.22
CA GLU A 46 -16.52 -15.04 10.52
C GLU A 46 -17.24 -14.39 9.33
N ARG A 47 -16.48 -13.80 8.41
CA ARG A 47 -17.00 -13.05 7.27
C ARG A 47 -16.80 -13.74 5.94
N ASP A 48 -16.26 -14.96 5.94
CA ASP A 48 -15.87 -15.68 4.72
C ASP A 48 -15.05 -14.76 3.78
N ALA A 49 -14.06 -14.08 4.35
CA ALA A 49 -13.29 -13.04 3.70
C ALA A 49 -11.84 -13.48 3.47
N THR A 50 -11.27 -13.03 2.35
CA THR A 50 -9.85 -13.23 2.00
C THR A 50 -9.09 -11.92 2.19
N LEU A 51 -7.92 -11.99 2.82
CA LEU A 51 -7.04 -10.83 2.99
C LEU A 51 -6.09 -10.71 1.78
N VAL A 52 -6.07 -9.54 1.15
CA VAL A 52 -5.15 -9.24 0.05
C VAL A 52 -4.34 -7.99 0.40
N ALA A 53 -3.02 -8.06 0.26
CA ALA A 53 -2.09 -6.99 0.64
C ALA A 53 -1.25 -6.53 -0.55
N HIS A 54 -1.00 -5.21 -0.65
CA HIS A 54 -0.15 -4.66 -1.71
C HIS A 54 1.31 -4.66 -1.28
N TYR A 55 2.25 -4.72 -2.22
CA TYR A 55 3.70 -4.65 -1.91
C TYR A 55 4.14 -3.42 -1.10
N TYR A 56 3.31 -2.38 -1.02
CA TYR A 56 3.61 -1.14 -0.30
C TYR A 56 2.93 -1.06 1.08
N THR A 57 2.23 -2.10 1.51
CA THR A 57 1.74 -2.20 2.89
C THR A 57 2.84 -2.68 3.83
N SER A 58 2.62 -2.58 5.14
CA SER A 58 3.62 -3.03 6.12
C SER A 58 3.92 -4.53 5.98
N PRO A 59 5.15 -4.98 6.28
CA PRO A 59 5.54 -6.39 6.20
C PRO A 59 4.61 -7.30 7.00
N GLU A 60 4.15 -6.85 8.17
CA GLU A 60 3.33 -7.68 9.05
C GLU A 60 1.93 -7.94 8.47
N LEU A 61 1.39 -7.01 7.66
CA LEU A 61 0.14 -7.23 6.93
C LEU A 61 0.35 -8.18 5.74
N GLN A 62 1.51 -8.13 5.08
CA GLN A 62 1.86 -9.05 4.00
C GLN A 62 1.98 -10.49 4.56
N GLU A 63 2.73 -10.67 5.65
CA GLU A 63 2.87 -11.96 6.35
C GLU A 63 1.50 -12.48 6.81
N LEU A 64 0.63 -11.61 7.34
CA LEU A 64 -0.70 -12.00 7.76
C LEU A 64 -1.58 -12.46 6.60
N ALA A 65 -1.51 -11.78 5.45
CA ALA A 65 -2.22 -12.20 4.24
C ALA A 65 -1.78 -13.60 3.82
N GLU A 66 -0.48 -13.86 3.72
CA GLU A 66 0.04 -15.19 3.38
C GLU A 66 -0.35 -16.26 4.40
N ALA A 67 -0.19 -15.98 5.71
CA ALA A 67 -0.49 -16.91 6.78
C ALA A 67 -1.99 -17.28 6.88
N THR A 68 -2.88 -16.44 6.35
CA THR A 68 -4.33 -16.67 6.33
C THR A 68 -4.83 -17.26 5.01
N GLY A 69 -3.92 -17.64 4.10
CA GLY A 69 -4.28 -18.17 2.78
C GLY A 69 -4.74 -17.10 1.78
N GLY A 70 -4.46 -15.84 2.09
CA GLY A 70 -4.66 -14.68 1.23
C GLY A 70 -3.52 -14.49 0.22
N TYR A 71 -3.34 -13.25 -0.24
CA TYR A 71 -2.42 -12.96 -1.34
C TYR A 71 -1.70 -11.62 -1.20
N VAL A 72 -0.44 -11.56 -1.64
CA VAL A 72 0.38 -10.34 -1.66
C VAL A 72 0.77 -10.03 -3.08
N SER A 73 0.36 -8.87 -3.61
CA SER A 73 0.57 -8.58 -5.03
C SER A 73 0.70 -7.10 -5.39
N ASP A 74 0.92 -6.83 -6.67
CA ASP A 74 0.72 -5.50 -7.25
C ASP A 74 -0.75 -5.27 -7.66
N SER A 75 -1.03 -4.06 -8.15
CA SER A 75 -2.36 -3.63 -8.56
C SER A 75 -2.93 -4.41 -9.76
N LEU A 76 -2.09 -4.85 -10.70
CA LEU A 76 -2.56 -5.55 -11.90
C LEU A 76 -2.95 -6.99 -11.56
N ASP A 77 -2.14 -7.66 -10.75
CA ASP A 77 -2.38 -9.03 -10.32
C ASP A 77 -3.61 -9.12 -9.40
N MET A 78 -3.83 -8.10 -8.56
CA MET A 78 -5.03 -7.95 -7.72
C MET A 78 -6.34 -7.82 -8.51
N ALA A 79 -6.28 -7.25 -9.72
CA ALA A 79 -7.45 -6.98 -10.54
C ALA A 79 -7.83 -8.15 -11.47
N ARG A 80 -7.06 -9.25 -11.43
CA ARG A 80 -7.32 -10.46 -12.20
C ARG A 80 -8.51 -11.23 -11.65
#